data_AF-A0A2C9LM60-F1
#
_entry.id   AF-A0A2C9LM60-F1
#
_cell.length_a   1.000
_cell.length_b   1.000
_cell.length_c   1.000
_cell.angle_alpha   90.00
_cell.angle_beta   90.00
_cell.angle_gamma   90.00
#
_symmetry.space_group_name_H-M   'P 1'
#
loop_
_entity.id
_entity.type
_entity.pdbx_description
1 polymer ?
#
loop_
_entity_poly.entity_id
_entity_poly.type
_entity_poly.pdbx_seq_one_letter_code
_entity_poly.pdbx_strand_id
1 'polypeptide(L)'
;MKKMFNIFGFPFFYLMLTSFGLFQTVSKAFNGSYLYALNAWPKPNPENCRTNPGYQLYRNKNVQMCLKFYVFNSPVPYRQGMDRCDDQSAIVGVFNTMEKLEILQRQTRCVWVNFRIGALYSTVLVWAPIDFEEIYTYDKHGKLFRKDYEWDSTAYKIWKRWVYYPGNICGIYHPKYKRLVVDDCQAPDKFLQDCGYNVVCELMQFTREDL
;
A
#
# COMPACT_ATOMS: atom_id res chain seq x y z
N MET A 1 -48.99 -16.53 61.84
CA MET A 1 -48.86 -15.10 62.21
C MET A 1 -48.16 -14.39 61.04
N LYS A 2 -48.84 -13.52 60.26
CA LYS A 2 -48.80 -12.03 60.33
C LYS A 2 -47.34 -11.51 60.34
N LYS A 3 -46.76 -10.67 59.47
CA LYS A 3 -47.15 -9.67 58.42
C LYS A 3 -45.92 -9.50 57.49
N MET A 4 -46.00 -9.44 56.15
CA MET A 4 -46.12 -8.26 55.25
C MET A 4 -45.38 -6.96 55.62
N PHE A 5 -44.43 -6.56 54.74
CA PHE A 5 -44.29 -5.29 53.95
C PHE A 5 -42.83 -4.80 53.92
N ASN A 6 -42.26 -4.10 52.93
CA ASN A 6 -42.37 -3.98 51.46
C ASN A 6 -41.34 -2.88 51.03
N ILE A 7 -40.98 -2.83 49.75
CA ILE A 7 -40.46 -1.68 48.97
C ILE A 7 -38.96 -1.33 49.08
N PHE A 8 -38.21 -1.65 48.02
CA PHE A 8 -37.59 -0.76 47.01
C PHE A 8 -36.89 -1.74 46.03
N GLY A 9 -37.11 -1.79 44.72
CA GLY A 9 -37.41 -0.73 43.77
C GLY A 9 -36.24 -0.64 42.79
N PHE A 10 -36.51 -0.95 41.52
CA PHE A 10 -35.77 -0.68 40.28
C PHE A 10 -35.13 -1.84 39.48
N PRO A 11 -35.22 -1.79 38.14
CA PRO A 11 -35.37 -2.94 37.28
C PRO A 11 -34.17 -3.23 36.35
N PHE A 12 -34.26 -4.41 35.74
CA PHE A 12 -33.80 -4.75 34.40
C PHE A 12 -33.82 -3.61 33.36
N PHE A 13 -32.99 -3.77 32.32
CA PHE A 13 -32.93 -3.00 31.06
C PHE A 13 -32.35 -1.59 31.14
N TYR A 14 -31.02 -1.45 30.91
CA TYR A 14 -30.42 -0.46 29.99
C TYR A 14 -28.89 -0.52 30.10
N LEU A 15 -28.21 -1.45 29.42
CA LEU A 15 -26.76 -1.35 29.14
C LEU A 15 -26.33 -2.34 28.06
N MET A 16 -27.08 -2.34 26.96
CA MET A 16 -26.80 -3.11 25.74
C MET A 16 -26.89 -2.19 24.52
N LEU A 17 -26.47 -0.92 24.64
CA LEU A 17 -26.60 0.07 23.55
C LEU A 17 -25.60 1.25 23.59
N THR A 18 -24.43 1.12 24.21
CA THR A 18 -23.42 2.23 24.18
C THR A 18 -22.01 1.82 23.76
N SER A 19 -21.71 0.54 23.59
CA SER A 19 -20.39 0.08 23.11
C SER A 19 -20.27 0.01 21.58
N PHE A 20 -21.37 0.09 20.82
CA PHE A 20 -21.34 0.20 19.35
C PHE A 20 -21.18 1.63 18.83
N GLY A 21 -21.41 2.64 19.67
CA GLY A 21 -21.31 4.06 19.29
C GLY A 21 -19.92 4.69 19.47
N LEU A 22 -19.03 4.06 20.22
CA LEU A 22 -17.68 4.61 20.47
C LEU A 22 -16.61 4.10 19.50
N PHE A 23 -16.83 3.00 18.79
CA PHE A 23 -15.89 2.51 17.78
C PHE A 23 -15.98 3.26 16.44
N GLN A 24 -17.10 3.95 16.16
CA GLN A 24 -17.27 4.72 14.93
C GLN A 24 -16.75 6.17 15.02
N THR A 25 -16.55 6.71 16.23
CA THR A 25 -16.09 8.10 16.42
C THR A 25 -14.58 8.22 16.61
N VAL A 26 -13.89 7.18 17.08
CA VAL A 26 -12.42 7.23 17.21
C VAL A 26 -11.71 6.91 15.90
N SER A 27 -12.39 6.26 14.94
CA SER A 27 -11.86 6.01 13.59
C SER A 27 -11.78 7.27 12.71
N LYS A 28 -12.49 8.35 13.07
CA LYS A 28 -12.42 9.64 12.35
C LYS A 28 -11.37 10.61 12.89
N ALA A 29 -10.87 10.41 14.11
CA ALA A 29 -10.05 11.40 14.80
C ALA A 29 -8.53 11.17 14.72
N PHE A 30 -8.07 9.97 14.33
CA PHE A 30 -6.64 9.65 14.21
C PHE A 30 -6.12 9.49 12.77
N ASN A 31 -6.97 9.72 11.76
CA ASN A 31 -6.60 9.71 10.34
C ASN A 31 -6.45 11.12 9.72
N GLY A 32 -6.60 12.19 10.51
CA GLY A 32 -6.64 13.55 9.97
C GLY A 32 -5.27 14.20 9.81
N SER A 33 -4.40 14.11 10.83
CA SER A 33 -3.39 15.15 11.07
C SER A 33 -2.25 15.24 10.04
N TYR A 34 -1.89 14.13 9.38
CA TYR A 34 -0.79 14.10 8.40
C TYR A 34 -1.25 14.01 6.94
N LEU A 35 -2.50 13.58 6.68
CA LEU A 35 -3.17 13.88 5.41
C LEU A 35 -3.22 15.38 5.18
N TYR A 36 -3.35 16.19 6.25
CA TYR A 36 -3.20 17.64 6.16
C TYR A 36 -1.76 18.11 5.93
N ALA A 37 -0.71 17.36 6.25
CA ALA A 37 0.67 17.81 6.06
C ALA A 37 1.18 17.62 4.61
N LEU A 38 0.68 16.62 3.88
CA LEU A 38 0.86 16.48 2.42
C LEU A 38 -0.18 17.25 1.59
N ASN A 39 -1.26 17.74 2.22
CA ASN A 39 -2.28 18.60 1.60
C ASN A 39 -2.22 20.07 2.04
N ALA A 40 -1.35 20.43 2.99
CA ALA A 40 -1.02 21.82 3.33
C ALA A 40 0.27 22.18 2.62
N TRP A 41 0.38 23.44 2.20
CA TRP A 41 1.32 23.99 1.20
C TRP A 41 0.82 23.77 -0.23
N PRO A 42 0.86 24.80 -1.10
CA PRO A 42 0.40 24.62 -2.47
C PRO A 42 1.19 23.46 -3.08
N LYS A 43 0.48 22.40 -3.50
CA LYS A 43 1.10 21.27 -4.19
C LYS A 43 1.91 21.84 -5.35
N PRO A 44 3.19 21.51 -5.46
CA PRO A 44 4.03 22.10 -6.49
C PRO A 44 3.43 21.79 -7.86
N ASN A 45 3.65 22.69 -8.84
CA ASN A 45 3.16 22.48 -10.19
C ASN A 45 3.67 21.11 -10.69
N PRO A 46 2.79 20.16 -11.04
CA PRO A 46 3.24 18.83 -11.45
C PRO A 46 4.13 18.82 -12.70
N GLU A 47 4.05 19.84 -13.55
CA GLU A 47 4.94 19.98 -14.70
C GLU A 47 6.41 20.19 -14.27
N ASN A 48 6.65 20.66 -13.03
CA ASN A 48 7.98 20.74 -12.44
C ASN A 48 8.56 19.35 -12.12
N CYS A 49 7.80 18.26 -12.27
CA CYS A 49 8.35 16.90 -12.23
C CYS A 49 9.59 16.77 -13.13
N ARG A 50 9.51 17.31 -14.35
CA ARG A 50 10.55 17.21 -15.39
C ARG A 50 11.83 17.98 -15.09
N THR A 51 11.81 18.90 -14.11
CA THR A 51 13.02 19.60 -13.68
C THR A 51 13.89 18.74 -12.77
N ASN A 52 13.38 17.59 -12.30
CA ASN A 52 14.14 16.63 -11.51
C ASN A 52 14.88 15.64 -12.43
N PRO A 53 16.21 15.46 -12.31
CA PRO A 53 16.99 14.65 -13.24
C PRO A 53 16.51 13.20 -13.41
N GLY A 54 16.07 12.89 -14.63
CA GLY A 54 15.61 11.55 -15.04
C GLY A 54 14.16 11.23 -14.69
N TYR A 55 13.44 12.12 -14.00
CA TYR A 55 12.02 11.97 -13.75
C TYR A 55 11.20 12.44 -14.94
N GLN A 56 10.10 11.73 -15.20
CA GLN A 56 9.17 12.04 -16.26
C GLN A 56 7.73 12.01 -15.74
N LEU A 57 6.88 12.79 -16.40
CA LEU A 57 5.47 12.86 -16.09
C LEU A 57 4.70 11.80 -16.88
N TYR A 58 4.09 10.86 -16.17
CA TYR A 58 3.22 9.84 -16.74
C TYR A 58 1.77 10.15 -16.37
N ARG A 59 0.85 10.07 -17.32
CA ARG A 59 -0.56 10.40 -17.06
C ARG A 59 -1.55 9.55 -17.86
N ASN A 60 -2.75 9.41 -17.29
CA ASN A 60 -3.98 9.07 -17.99
C ASN A 60 -5.04 10.14 -17.67
N LYS A 61 -6.31 9.86 -17.96
CA LYS A 61 -7.41 10.80 -17.73
C LYS A 61 -7.71 11.09 -16.25
N ASN A 62 -7.27 10.23 -15.33
CA ASN A 62 -7.65 10.27 -13.91
C ASN A 62 -6.45 10.53 -12.98
N VAL A 63 -5.25 10.14 -13.42
CA VAL A 63 -4.04 10.12 -12.59
C VAL A 63 -2.85 10.65 -13.37
N GLN A 64 -1.98 11.34 -12.65
CA GLN A 64 -0.66 11.74 -13.10
C GLN A 64 0.38 11.42 -12.03
N MET A 65 1.48 10.79 -12.45
CA MET A 65 2.58 10.38 -11.58
C MET A 65 3.91 10.92 -12.10
N CYS A 66 4.77 11.33 -11.17
CA CYS A 66 6.15 11.72 -11.47
C CYS A 66 7.09 10.56 -11.19
N LEU A 67 7.53 9.86 -12.24
CA LEU A 67 8.23 8.58 -12.11
C LEU A 67 9.61 8.59 -12.77
N LYS A 68 10.52 7.80 -12.20
CA LYS A 68 11.81 7.46 -12.79
C LYS A 68 12.02 5.96 -12.69
N PHE A 69 12.28 5.32 -13.83
CA PHE A 69 12.60 3.90 -13.90
C PHE A 69 14.12 3.74 -13.81
N TYR A 70 14.58 3.04 -12.79
CA TYR A 70 16.00 2.79 -12.56
C TYR A 70 16.34 1.34 -12.88
N VAL A 71 17.55 1.13 -13.40
CA VAL A 71 18.08 -0.18 -13.78
C VAL A 71 19.39 -0.41 -13.05
N PHE A 72 19.51 -1.53 -12.36
CA PHE A 72 20.71 -1.98 -11.69
C PHE A 72 21.60 -2.81 -12.64
N ASN A 73 22.90 -2.87 -12.36
CA ASN A 73 23.85 -3.69 -13.12
C ASN A 73 23.80 -5.18 -12.74
N SER A 74 23.19 -5.49 -11.58
CA SER A 74 22.99 -6.82 -11.02
C SER A 74 21.60 -6.86 -10.38
N PRO A 75 20.99 -8.04 -10.19
CA PRO A 75 19.72 -8.11 -9.50
C PRO A 75 19.94 -7.72 -8.04
N VAL A 76 19.03 -6.91 -7.50
CA VAL A 76 19.11 -6.42 -6.13
C VAL A 76 17.87 -6.79 -5.31
N PRO A 77 18.02 -6.98 -3.99
CA PRO A 77 16.91 -7.03 -3.06
C PRO A 77 16.05 -5.76 -3.15
N TYR A 78 14.77 -5.89 -2.81
CA TYR A 78 13.82 -4.78 -2.75
C TYR A 78 14.35 -3.61 -1.89
N ARG A 79 15.01 -3.91 -0.76
CA ARG A 79 15.59 -2.89 0.14
C ARG A 79 16.59 -1.97 -0.58
N GLN A 80 17.45 -2.52 -1.43
CA GLN A 80 18.39 -1.71 -2.21
C GLN A 80 17.66 -0.89 -3.29
N GLY A 81 16.53 -1.39 -3.80
CA GLY A 81 15.60 -0.62 -4.62
C GLY A 81 15.03 0.60 -3.87
N MET A 82 14.64 0.41 -2.61
CA MET A 82 14.19 1.50 -1.74
C MET A 82 15.30 2.52 -1.50
N ASP A 83 16.47 2.07 -1.05
CA ASP A 83 17.61 2.94 -0.75
C ASP A 83 17.98 3.80 -1.98
N ARG A 84 17.88 3.24 -3.19
CA ARG A 84 18.08 3.97 -4.45
C ARG A 84 17.07 5.10 -4.69
N CYS A 85 15.81 4.89 -4.32
CA CYS A 85 14.80 5.95 -4.42
C CYS A 85 14.97 6.99 -3.32
N ASP A 86 15.29 6.55 -2.10
CA ASP A 86 15.52 7.41 -0.93
C ASP A 86 16.71 8.36 -1.17
N ASP A 87 17.79 7.90 -1.79
CA ASP A 87 18.93 8.72 -2.24
C ASP A 87 18.52 9.93 -3.11
N GLN A 88 17.35 9.86 -3.75
CA GLN A 88 16.81 10.90 -4.63
C GLN A 88 15.62 11.64 -3.99
N SER A 89 15.43 11.51 -2.67
CA SER A 89 14.28 12.05 -1.95
C SER A 89 12.94 11.61 -2.57
N ALA A 90 12.91 10.39 -3.10
CA ALA A 90 11.75 9.76 -3.71
C ALA A 90 11.45 8.46 -2.95
N ILE A 91 10.28 7.88 -3.24
CA ILE A 91 9.90 6.57 -2.70
C ILE A 91 9.86 5.55 -3.83
N VAL A 92 9.82 4.26 -3.51
CA VAL A 92 9.38 3.27 -4.52
C VAL A 92 7.94 3.60 -4.92
N GLY A 93 7.62 3.51 -6.20
CA GLY A 93 6.32 3.93 -6.74
C GLY A 93 5.15 3.12 -6.22
N VAL A 94 4.07 3.81 -5.89
CA VAL A 94 2.85 3.24 -5.31
C VAL A 94 1.81 3.05 -6.40
N PHE A 95 1.34 1.81 -6.61
CA PHE A 95 0.38 1.46 -7.67
C PHE A 95 -0.86 0.77 -7.10
N ASN A 96 -1.46 1.42 -6.11
CA ASN A 96 -2.61 0.98 -5.31
C ASN A 96 -3.98 1.14 -6.00
N THR A 97 -4.03 1.62 -7.25
CA THR A 97 -5.28 1.75 -8.03
C THR A 97 -5.09 1.24 -9.44
N MET A 98 -6.20 0.91 -10.11
CA MET A 98 -6.16 0.43 -11.50
C MET A 98 -5.61 1.52 -12.43
N GLU A 99 -5.98 2.77 -12.18
CA GLU A 99 -5.55 3.94 -12.94
C GLU A 99 -4.03 4.14 -12.85
N LYS A 100 -3.43 3.93 -11.68
CA LYS A 100 -1.98 3.95 -11.52
C LYS A 100 -1.35 2.74 -12.22
N LEU A 101 -1.93 1.55 -12.05
CA LEU A 101 -1.42 0.33 -12.70
C LEU A 101 -1.42 0.47 -14.24
N GLU A 102 -2.41 1.15 -14.84
CA GLU A 102 -2.43 1.45 -16.27
C GLU A 102 -1.20 2.22 -16.77
N ILE A 103 -0.59 3.06 -15.92
CA ILE A 103 0.67 3.73 -16.24
C ILE A 103 1.81 2.71 -16.35
N LEU A 104 1.91 1.77 -15.40
CA LEU A 104 2.89 0.68 -15.46
C LEU A 104 2.63 -0.29 -16.61
N GLN A 105 1.38 -0.52 -16.99
CA GLN A 105 1.03 -1.43 -18.09
C GLN A 105 1.60 -1.01 -19.45
N ARG A 106 2.07 0.23 -19.57
CA ARG A 106 2.79 0.75 -20.75
C ARG A 106 4.28 0.39 -20.76
N GLN A 107 4.80 -0.13 -19.66
CA GLN A 107 6.20 -0.50 -19.50
C GLN A 107 6.44 -1.94 -19.94
N THR A 108 7.61 -2.20 -20.51
CA THR A 108 8.01 -3.52 -21.00
C THR A 108 8.91 -4.28 -20.03
N ARG A 109 9.29 -3.66 -18.92
CA ARG A 109 10.20 -4.21 -17.92
C ARG A 109 9.45 -4.60 -16.66
N CYS A 110 9.92 -5.66 -16.04
CA CYS A 110 9.47 -6.06 -14.72
C CYS A 110 10.14 -5.16 -13.67
N VAL A 111 9.40 -4.67 -12.68
CA VAL A 111 9.90 -3.69 -11.70
C VAL A 111 9.39 -3.99 -10.30
N TRP A 112 10.22 -3.69 -9.30
CA TRP A 112 9.78 -3.55 -7.91
C TRP A 112 8.77 -2.39 -7.76
N VAL A 113 7.70 -2.63 -6.99
CA VAL A 113 6.70 -1.62 -6.63
C VAL A 113 6.51 -1.56 -5.12
N ASN A 114 5.92 -0.48 -4.63
CA ASN A 114 5.80 -0.22 -3.19
C ASN A 114 4.62 -0.95 -2.55
N PHE A 115 4.76 -2.27 -2.46
CA PHE A 115 3.83 -3.18 -1.80
C PHE A 115 4.63 -4.15 -0.95
N ARG A 116 4.39 -4.21 0.36
CA ARG A 116 5.20 -4.99 1.30
C ARG A 116 4.43 -5.33 2.57
N ILE A 117 5.02 -6.14 3.45
CA ILE A 117 4.54 -6.25 4.83
C ILE A 117 4.80 -4.92 5.56
N GLY A 118 3.78 -4.40 6.25
CA GLY A 118 3.83 -3.15 6.98
C GLY A 118 4.85 -3.20 8.10
N ALA A 119 5.62 -2.13 8.26
CA ALA A 119 6.64 -2.07 9.30
C ALA A 119 6.01 -1.95 10.71
N LEU A 120 4.85 -1.29 10.78
CA LEU A 120 4.10 -1.07 12.03
C LEU A 120 3.22 -2.25 12.40
N TYR A 121 2.81 -3.02 11.38
CA TYR A 121 1.86 -4.11 11.51
C TYR A 121 2.48 -5.31 10.79
N SER A 122 3.32 -6.06 11.51
CA SER A 122 4.12 -7.20 11.01
C SER A 122 3.32 -8.37 10.41
N THR A 123 2.01 -8.19 10.22
CA THR A 123 1.05 -9.15 9.70
C THR A 123 0.14 -8.59 8.62
N VAL A 124 0.24 -7.30 8.25
CA VAL A 124 -0.60 -6.69 7.22
C VAL A 124 0.24 -6.29 6.02
N LEU A 125 -0.36 -6.39 4.84
CA LEU A 125 0.24 -5.88 3.61
C LEU A 125 -0.14 -4.41 3.46
N VAL A 126 0.82 -3.59 3.04
CA VAL A 126 0.66 -2.15 2.92
C VAL A 126 1.24 -1.63 1.62
N TRP A 127 0.76 -0.47 1.23
CA TRP A 127 1.36 0.40 0.23
C TRP A 127 2.06 1.58 0.91
N ALA A 128 3.09 2.14 0.26
CA ALA A 128 3.75 3.40 0.65
C ALA A 128 4.68 3.30 1.90
N PRO A 129 5.40 4.39 2.25
CA PRO A 129 6.30 4.45 3.41
C PRO A 129 5.56 4.35 4.76
N ILE A 130 6.32 4.11 5.83
CA ILE A 130 5.84 3.89 7.21
C ILE A 130 4.84 4.96 7.69
N ASP A 131 5.10 6.22 7.36
CA ASP A 131 4.29 7.35 7.83
C ASP A 131 2.96 7.53 7.08
N PHE A 132 2.80 6.82 5.94
CA PHE A 132 1.64 6.93 5.05
C PHE A 132 1.16 5.56 4.56
N GLU A 133 1.31 4.53 5.38
CA GLU A 133 0.95 3.16 5.01
C GLU A 133 -0.56 3.05 4.72
N GLU A 134 -0.90 2.69 3.48
CA GLU A 134 -2.27 2.28 3.15
C GLU A 134 -2.39 0.77 3.27
N ILE A 135 -3.33 0.32 4.10
CA ILE A 135 -3.59 -1.10 4.31
C ILE A 135 -4.21 -1.73 3.06
N TYR A 136 -3.63 -2.85 2.64
CA TYR A 136 -4.20 -3.69 1.59
C TYR A 136 -5.51 -4.35 2.04
N THR A 137 -6.57 -4.21 1.23
CA THR A 137 -7.75 -5.06 1.30
C THR A 137 -8.01 -5.74 -0.05
N TYR A 138 -8.54 -6.95 -0.02
CA TYR A 138 -8.86 -7.70 -1.24
C TYR A 138 -9.87 -6.97 -2.13
N ASP A 139 -10.95 -6.45 -1.54
CA ASP A 139 -12.02 -5.78 -2.28
C ASP A 139 -11.52 -4.55 -3.04
N LYS A 140 -10.55 -3.83 -2.47
CA LYS A 140 -9.99 -2.62 -3.08
C LYS A 140 -8.88 -2.94 -4.07
N HIS A 141 -7.97 -3.84 -3.72
CA HIS A 141 -6.69 -4.00 -4.41
C HIS A 141 -6.52 -5.33 -5.14
N GLY A 142 -7.35 -6.34 -4.87
CA GLY A 142 -7.18 -7.69 -5.42
C GLY A 142 -7.05 -7.68 -6.95
N LYS A 143 -7.87 -6.88 -7.64
CA LYS A 143 -7.88 -6.76 -9.11
C LYS A 143 -6.56 -6.26 -9.73
N LEU A 144 -5.67 -5.65 -8.93
CA LEU A 144 -4.35 -5.20 -9.36
C LEU A 144 -3.39 -6.37 -9.59
N PHE A 145 -3.61 -7.47 -8.88
CA PHE A 145 -2.77 -8.65 -8.90
C PHE A 145 -3.23 -9.64 -9.97
N ARG A 146 -2.32 -10.50 -10.40
CA ARG A 146 -2.68 -11.70 -11.18
C ARG A 146 -3.49 -12.62 -10.28
N LYS A 147 -4.56 -13.24 -10.81
CA LYS A 147 -5.47 -14.16 -10.06
C LYS A 147 -4.78 -15.12 -9.09
N ASP A 148 -3.68 -15.75 -9.52
CA ASP A 148 -2.94 -16.71 -8.70
C ASP A 148 -2.18 -16.08 -7.50
N TYR A 149 -2.13 -14.75 -7.45
CA TYR A 149 -1.49 -13.92 -6.44
C TYR A 149 -2.49 -12.98 -5.73
N GLU A 150 -3.79 -13.05 -6.07
CA GLU A 150 -4.80 -12.26 -5.38
C GLU A 150 -4.92 -12.75 -3.92
N TRP A 151 -4.63 -11.86 -2.97
CA TRP A 151 -4.58 -12.21 -1.55
C TRP A 151 -5.90 -11.83 -0.89
N ASP A 152 -6.74 -12.79 -0.52
CA ASP A 152 -7.87 -12.47 0.37
C ASP A 152 -7.31 -12.25 1.79
N SER A 153 -7.50 -11.06 2.36
CA SER A 153 -7.10 -10.74 3.74
C SER A 153 -7.71 -11.72 4.77
N THR A 154 -8.84 -12.33 4.44
CA THR A 154 -9.47 -13.40 5.24
C THR A 154 -8.70 -14.72 5.15
N ALA A 155 -7.88 -14.90 4.12
CA ALA A 155 -7.04 -16.08 3.86
C ALA A 155 -5.63 -15.98 4.49
N TYR A 156 -5.35 -15.00 5.35
CA TYR A 156 -4.13 -15.02 6.20
C TYR A 156 -4.08 -16.23 7.16
N LYS A 157 -5.11 -17.09 7.17
CA LYS A 157 -5.10 -18.34 7.91
C LYS A 157 -4.70 -19.60 7.13
N ILE A 158 -4.59 -19.60 5.80
CA ILE A 158 -4.38 -20.88 5.10
C ILE A 158 -3.57 -20.71 3.81
N TRP A 159 -2.26 -20.48 3.87
CA TRP A 159 -1.38 -20.96 2.79
C TRP A 159 -0.07 -21.56 3.33
N LYS A 160 -0.06 -22.88 3.31
CA LYS A 160 0.92 -23.83 3.83
C LYS A 160 2.09 -24.07 2.87
N ARG A 161 2.54 -23.05 2.11
CA ARG A 161 3.73 -23.16 1.26
C ARG A 161 4.91 -22.27 1.69
N TRP A 162 4.68 -21.36 2.66
CA TRP A 162 5.67 -20.39 3.15
C TRP A 162 5.75 -20.30 4.68
N VAL A 163 5.50 -21.41 5.38
CA VAL A 163 5.42 -21.49 6.87
C VAL A 163 6.78 -21.29 7.57
N TYR A 164 7.81 -20.80 6.89
CA TYR A 164 9.08 -20.44 7.54
C TYR A 164 9.55 -18.99 7.34
N TYR A 165 8.91 -18.20 6.48
CA TYR A 165 9.31 -16.80 6.27
C TYR A 165 8.10 -15.89 6.01
N PRO A 166 7.25 -15.61 7.01
CA PRO A 166 6.29 -14.49 6.94
C PRO A 166 6.97 -13.10 6.93
N GLY A 167 8.24 -13.00 6.48
CA GLY A 167 9.11 -11.86 6.78
C GLY A 167 9.45 -10.93 5.63
N ASN A 168 9.25 -11.32 4.36
CA ASN A 168 9.81 -10.59 3.22
C ASN A 168 8.93 -10.71 1.97
N ILE A 169 7.66 -10.30 2.01
CA ILE A 169 6.85 -10.25 0.78
C ILE A 169 6.93 -8.87 0.16
N CYS A 170 7.29 -8.80 -1.12
CA CYS A 170 7.37 -7.56 -1.89
C CYS A 170 6.62 -7.67 -3.22
N GLY A 171 6.00 -6.57 -3.64
CA GLY A 171 5.26 -6.49 -4.89
C GLY A 171 6.14 -6.23 -6.10
N ILE A 172 5.78 -6.87 -7.20
CA ILE A 172 6.44 -6.75 -8.49
C ILE A 172 5.38 -6.48 -9.55
N TYR A 173 5.61 -5.52 -10.44
CA TYR A 173 4.88 -5.46 -11.70
C TYR A 173 5.55 -6.34 -12.75
N HIS A 174 4.78 -7.20 -13.42
CA HIS A 174 5.30 -8.07 -14.46
C HIS A 174 4.65 -7.83 -15.83
N PRO A 175 5.41 -7.49 -16.88
CA PRO A 175 4.89 -7.06 -18.19
C PRO A 175 4.10 -8.14 -18.93
N LYS A 176 4.50 -9.42 -18.81
CA LYS A 176 3.76 -10.56 -19.40
C LYS A 176 2.31 -10.65 -18.91
N TYR A 177 2.06 -10.33 -17.64
CA TYR A 177 0.73 -10.46 -17.04
C TYR A 177 -0.03 -9.14 -17.04
N LYS A 178 0.66 -8.01 -17.26
CA LYS A 178 0.10 -6.65 -17.11
C LYS A 178 -0.60 -6.46 -15.76
N ARG A 179 -0.04 -7.10 -14.73
CA ARG A 179 -0.57 -7.21 -13.38
C ARG A 179 0.57 -7.28 -12.39
N LEU A 180 0.25 -7.03 -11.13
CA LEU A 180 1.15 -7.22 -10.02
C LEU A 180 1.23 -8.70 -9.61
N VAL A 181 2.39 -9.10 -9.13
CA VAL A 181 2.66 -10.37 -8.48
C VAL A 181 3.41 -10.07 -7.17
N VAL A 182 3.62 -11.08 -6.34
CA VAL A 182 4.42 -10.94 -5.11
C VAL A 182 5.52 -11.98 -5.09
N ASP A 183 6.62 -11.63 -4.44
CA ASP A 183 7.79 -12.50 -4.30
C ASP A 183 8.60 -12.15 -3.05
N ASP A 184 9.66 -12.92 -2.77
CA ASP A 184 10.59 -12.64 -1.68
C ASP A 184 11.35 -11.32 -1.93
N CYS A 185 11.29 -10.40 -0.96
CA CYS A 185 11.99 -9.13 -0.98
C CYS A 185 13.52 -9.26 -1.08
N GLN A 186 14.11 -10.37 -0.64
CA GLN A 186 15.56 -10.56 -0.62
C GLN A 186 16.11 -11.00 -1.97
N ALA A 187 15.37 -11.88 -2.66
CA ALA A 187 15.74 -12.36 -3.98
C ALA A 187 14.47 -12.87 -4.66
N PRO A 188 14.08 -12.29 -5.82
CA PRO A 188 13.01 -12.87 -6.60
C PRO A 188 13.32 -14.33 -6.96
N ASP A 189 12.27 -15.14 -7.02
CA ASP A 189 12.31 -16.48 -7.58
C ASP A 189 13.01 -16.48 -8.95
N LYS A 190 13.57 -17.62 -9.35
CA LYS A 190 14.30 -17.76 -10.62
C LYS A 190 13.49 -17.29 -11.84
N PHE A 191 12.16 -17.36 -11.79
CA PHE A 191 11.26 -16.91 -12.86
C PHE A 191 11.04 -15.39 -12.88
N LEU A 192 11.38 -14.69 -11.79
CA LEU A 192 11.21 -13.26 -11.58
C LEU A 192 12.56 -12.55 -11.35
N GLN A 193 13.68 -13.25 -11.52
CA GLN A 193 15.02 -12.72 -11.25
C GLN A 193 15.33 -11.43 -12.03
N ASP A 194 14.83 -11.33 -13.27
CA ASP A 194 14.97 -10.13 -14.11
C ASP A 194 14.24 -8.90 -13.54
N CYS A 195 13.24 -9.10 -12.68
CA CYS A 195 12.53 -8.04 -11.97
C CYS A 195 13.43 -7.37 -10.92
N GLY A 196 14.38 -8.13 -10.34
CA GLY A 196 15.36 -7.63 -9.38
C GLY A 196 16.30 -6.57 -9.94
N TYR A 197 16.35 -6.39 -11.27
CA TYR A 197 17.18 -5.36 -11.91
C TYR A 197 16.51 -4.01 -12.00
N ASN A 198 15.22 -3.87 -11.67
CA ASN A 198 14.52 -2.61 -11.91
C ASN A 198 13.68 -2.18 -10.70
N VAL A 199 13.72 -0.88 -10.43
CA VAL A 199 12.82 -0.22 -9.48
C VAL A 199 12.22 1.01 -10.14
N VAL A 200 10.99 1.33 -9.80
CA VAL A 200 10.36 2.59 -10.18
C VAL A 200 10.34 3.50 -8.95
N CYS A 201 10.93 4.68 -9.07
CA CYS A 201 10.90 5.72 -8.04
C CYS A 201 9.81 6.74 -8.37
N GLU A 202 9.16 7.26 -7.34
CA GLU A 202 8.07 8.22 -7.42
C GLU A 202 8.36 9.44 -6.53
N LEU A 203 8.21 10.63 -7.11
CA LEU A 203 8.16 11.89 -6.37
C LEU A 203 6.68 12.22 -6.06
N MET A 204 6.19 11.70 -4.93
CA MET A 204 4.77 11.79 -4.54
C MET A 204 4.22 13.23 -4.50
N GLN A 205 5.06 14.22 -4.19
CA GLN A 205 4.68 15.63 -4.14
C GLN A 205 4.19 16.19 -5.49
N PHE A 206 4.56 15.55 -6.61
CA PHE A 206 4.11 15.91 -7.97
C PHE A 206 3.03 14.96 -8.51
N THR A 207 2.67 13.90 -7.77
CA THR A 207 1.60 12.96 -8.14
C THR A 207 0.23 13.58 -7.84
N ARG A 208 -0.71 13.41 -8.78
CA ARG A 208 -2.10 13.91 -8.72
C ARG A 208 -3.05 12.77 -9.06
N GLU A 209 -4.08 12.62 -8.25
CA GLU A 209 -5.13 11.59 -8.38
C GLU A 209 -6.53 12.23 -8.50
N ASP A 210 -6.56 13.55 -8.70
CA ASP A 210 -7.72 14.44 -8.70
C ASP A 210 -7.88 15.20 -10.03
N LEU A 211 -7.46 14.58 -11.15
CA LEU A 211 -7.51 15.19 -12.49
C LEU A 211 -8.92 15.29 -13.08
#